data_AF-A0A1V5WPJ3-F1
#
_entry.id   AF-A0A1V5WPJ3-F1
#
_cell.length_a   1.000
_cell.length_b   1.000
_cell.length_c   1.000
_cell.angle_alpha   90.00
_cell.angle_beta   90.00
_cell.angle_gamma   90.00
#
_symmetry.space_group_name_H-M   'P 1'
#
loop_
_entity.id
_entity.type
_entity.pdbx_description
1 polymer ?
#
loop_
_entity_poly.entity_id
_entity_poly.type
_entity_poly.pdbx_seq_one_letter_code
_entity_poly.pdbx_strand_id
1 'polypeptide(L)' 'MTITEQWDYLVDNGYVQEDTLRLLSYVYGYSQEMIDSAVYALTGYNDIYQLIESEK' A
#
# COMPACT_ATOMS: atom_id res chain seq x y z
N MET A 1 9.18 4.45 -6.81
CA MET A 1 8.00 5.24 -6.39
C MET A 1 8.22 5.77 -4.98
N THR A 2 7.79 7.01 -4.73
CA THR A 2 7.71 7.60 -3.38
C THR A 2 6.57 6.95 -2.58
N ILE A 3 6.54 7.12 -1.26
CA ILE A 3 5.46 6.58 -0.40
C ILE A 3 4.09 7.11 -0.86
N THR A 4 4.00 8.39 -1.24
CA THR A 4 2.76 8.99 -1.74
C THR A 4 2.32 8.36 -3.07
N GLU A 5 3.23 8.14 -4.00
CA GLU A 5 2.88 7.47 -5.27
C GLU A 5 2.39 6.02 -5.04
N GLN A 6 2.94 5.34 -4.04
CA GLN A 6 2.51 3.98 -3.67
C GLN A 6 1.13 3.98 -3.01
N TRP A 7 0.89 4.95 -2.13
CA TRP A 7 -0.42 5.18 -1.53
C TRP A 7 -1.48 5.42 -2.60
N ASP A 8 -1.22 6.36 -3.51
CA ASP A 8 -2.15 6.73 -4.58
C ASP A 8 -2.44 5.50 -5.46
N TYR A 9 -1.41 4.73 -5.83
CA TYR A 9 -1.60 3.50 -6.60
C TYR A 9 -2.52 2.50 -5.89
N LEU A 10 -2.36 2.28 -4.58
CA LEU A 10 -3.21 1.34 -3.84
C LEU A 10 -4.68 1.78 -3.78
N VAL A 11 -4.91 3.09 -3.65
CA VAL A 11 -6.27 3.65 -3.62
C VAL A 11 -6.90 3.66 -5.01
N ASP A 12 -6.18 4.17 -6.00
CA ASP A 12 -6.66 4.37 -7.37
C ASP A 12 -6.98 3.04 -8.07
N ASN A 13 -6.23 1.98 -7.78
CA ASN A 13 -6.50 0.64 -8.31
C ASN A 13 -7.46 -0.18 -7.44
N GLY A 14 -8.01 0.41 -6.37
CA GLY A 14 -9.04 -0.20 -5.55
C GLY A 14 -8.56 -1.33 -4.62
N TYR A 15 -7.26 -1.43 -4.37
CA TYR A 15 -6.70 -2.39 -3.41
C TYR A 15 -7.17 -2.11 -1.99
N VAL A 16 -7.35 -0.83 -1.65
CA VAL A 16 -7.80 -0.40 -0.32
C VAL A 16 -8.42 1.00 -0.39
N GLN A 17 -9.40 1.26 0.46
CA GLN A 17 -10.01 2.58 0.56
C GLN A 17 -9.07 3.55 1.28
N GLU A 18 -9.05 4.81 0.86
CA GLU A 18 -8.19 5.86 1.45
C GLU A 18 -8.34 5.94 2.97
N ASP A 19 -9.56 5.81 3.51
CA ASP A 19 -9.80 5.88 4.95
C ASP A 19 -9.12 4.75 5.75
N THR A 20 -9.00 3.56 5.16
CA THR A 20 -8.29 2.44 5.79
C THR A 20 -6.79 2.70 5.84
N LEU A 21 -6.20 3.15 4.73
CA LEU A 21 -4.79 3.54 4.70
C LEU A 21 -4.50 4.74 5.64
N ARG A 22 -5.42 5.70 5.71
CA ARG A 22 -5.39 6.84 6.65
C ARG A 22 -5.36 6.38 8.10
N LEU A 23 -6.19 5.40 8.44
CA LEU A 23 -6.19 4.81 9.78
C LEU A 23 -4.85 4.10 10.06
N LEU A 24 -4.34 3.31 9.12
CA LEU A 24 -3.06 2.62 9.29
C LEU A 24 -1.90 3.60 9.50
N SER A 25 -1.88 4.72 8.78
CA SER A 25 -0.83 5.74 8.96
C SER A 25 -0.88 6.43 10.32
N TYR A 26 -2.06 6.55 10.95
CA TYR A 26 -2.17 7.02 12.32
C TYR A 26 -1.69 6.01 13.36
N VAL A 27 -1.82 4.71 13.08
CA VAL A 27 -1.40 3.64 14.00
C VAL A 27 0.09 3.32 13.87
N TYR A 28 0.58 3.19 12.64
CA TYR A 28 1.94 2.72 12.33
C TYR A 28 2.89 3.85 11.91
N GLY A 29 2.36 5.06 11.67
CA GLY A 29 3.10 6.16 11.07
C GLY A 29 3.08 6.12 9.54
N TYR A 30 3.30 7.28 8.92
CA TYR A 30 3.42 7.41 7.47
C TYR A 30 4.83 7.00 7.02
N SER A 31 5.04 5.71 6.79
CA SER A 31 6.33 5.10 6.46
C SER A 31 6.22 4.06 5.33
N GLN A 32 7.36 3.67 4.76
CA GLN A 32 7.41 2.59 3.77
C GLN A 32 6.97 1.25 4.39
N GLU A 33 7.39 0.97 5.62
CA GLU A 33 7.03 -0.26 6.34
C GLU A 33 5.50 -0.41 6.52
N MET A 34 4.80 0.71 6.73
CA MET A 34 3.34 0.72 6.79
C MET A 34 2.72 0.34 5.43
N ILE A 35 3.25 0.89 4.32
CA ILE A 35 2.79 0.53 2.97
C ILE A 35 3.04 -0.95 2.68
N ASP A 36 4.26 -1.44 2.91
CA ASP A 36 4.62 -2.83 2.65
C ASP A 36 3.75 -3.79 3.48
N SER A 37 3.48 -3.43 4.75
CA SER A 37 2.55 -4.19 5.60
C SER A 37 1.12 -4.19 5.07
N ALA A 38 0.64 -3.06 4.55
CA ALA A 38 -0.67 -2.97 3.93
C ALA A 38 -0.75 -3.81 2.65
N VAL A 39 0.27 -3.73 1.78
CA VAL A 39 0.37 -4.56 0.56
C VAL A 39 0.31 -6.04 0.93
N TYR A 40 1.11 -6.46 1.91
CA TYR A 40 1.14 -7.85 2.36
C TYR A 40 -0.21 -8.30 2.91
N ALA A 41 -0.85 -7.49 3.76
CA ALA A 41 -2.15 -7.82 4.33
C ALA A 41 -3.26 -7.94 3.28
N LEU A 42 -3.21 -7.12 2.22
CA LEU A 42 -4.25 -7.06 1.18
C LEU A 42 -4.05 -8.10 0.08
N THR A 43 -2.79 -8.39 -0.27
CA THR A 43 -2.45 -9.14 -1.50
C THR A 43 -1.56 -10.36 -1.25
N GLY A 44 -0.87 -10.40 -0.11
CA GLY A 44 0.15 -11.41 0.21
C GLY A 44 1.55 -11.13 -0.36
N TYR A 45 1.73 -10.04 -1.13
CA TYR A 45 3.04 -9.63 -1.63
C TYR A 45 3.82 -8.80 -0.61
N ASN A 46 5.15 -8.90 -0.62
CA ASN A 46 5.98 -8.22 0.38
C ASN A 46 6.10 -6.72 0.15
N ASP A 47 5.97 -6.28 -1.10
CA ASP A 47 6.09 -4.88 -1.50
C ASP A 47 5.26 -4.61 -2.75
N ILE A 48 5.07 -3.32 -3.05
CA ILE A 48 4.26 -2.88 -4.18
C ILE A 48 4.87 -3.27 -5.54
N TYR A 49 6.18 -3.47 -5.63
CA TYR A 49 6.82 -3.81 -6.90
C TYR A 49 6.49 -5.24 -7.31
N GLN A 50 6.44 -6.17 -6.35
CA GLN A 50 5.96 -7.54 -6.61
C GLN A 50 4.52 -7.55 -7.09
N LEU A 51 3.66 -6.75 -6.45
CA LEU A 51 2.26 -6.59 -6.87
C LEU A 51 2.19 -6.10 -8.33
N ILE A 52 2.88 -4.99 -8.65
CA ILE A 52 2.90 -4.42 -10.01
C ILE A 52 3.50 -5.40 -11.03
N GLU A 53 4.51 -6.19 -10.65
CA GLU A 53 5.09 -7.21 -11.52
C GLU A 53 4.10 -8.34 -11.81
N SER A 54 3.27 -8.71 -10.83
CA SER A 54 2.27 -9.77 -10.99
C SER A 54 1.09 -9.39 -11.90
N GLU A 55 0.85 -8.09 -12.10
CA GLU A 55 -0.21 -7.58 -13.00
C GLU A 55 0.20 -7.56 -14.49
N LYS A 56 1.47 -7.85 -14.79
CA LYS A 56 2.03 -7.86 -16.16
C LYS A 56 1.86 -9.21 -16.85
#